data_AF-M4ZEQ8-F1
#
_entry.id   AF-M4ZEQ8-F1
#
_cell.length_a   1.000
_cell.length_b   1.000
_cell.length_c   1.000
_cell.angle_alpha   90.00
_cell.angle_beta   90.00
_cell.angle_gamma   90.00
#
_symmetry.space_group_name_H-M   'P 1'
#
loop_
_entity.id
_entity.type
_entity.pdbx_description
1 polymer ?
#
loop_
_entity_poly.entity_id
_entity_poly.type
_entity_poly.pdbx_seq_one_letter_code
_entity_poly.pdbx_strand_id
1 'polypeptide(L)' 'MRRAVLTAALMGMTATAAWAEGLFWVVGNRATNRCEIVTSNPVIIGDIWFADGPYKSLADAKLARSTINACPNKDMTSED' A
#
# COMPACT_ATOMS: atom_id res chain seq x y z
N MET A 1 -5.61 47.88 -13.19
CA MET A 1 -4.96 46.62 -13.64
C MET A 1 -5.35 45.51 -12.68
N ARG A 2 -6.06 44.50 -13.19
CA ARG A 2 -6.53 43.32 -12.46
C ARG A 2 -5.35 42.41 -12.12
N ARG A 3 -4.92 42.32 -10.86
CA ARG A 3 -4.11 41.20 -10.33
C ARG A 3 -4.39 41.00 -8.84
N ALA A 4 -5.68 40.83 -8.52
CA ALA A 4 -6.04 40.07 -7.33
C ALA A 4 -6.16 38.60 -7.76
N VAL A 5 -5.88 37.70 -6.83
CA VAL A 5 -5.94 36.23 -6.96
C VAL A 5 -4.69 35.61 -7.58
N LEU A 6 -3.80 35.13 -6.70
CA LEU A 6 -3.16 33.80 -6.76
C LEU A 6 -2.38 33.60 -5.45
N THR A 7 -3.03 33.87 -4.32
CA THR A 7 -2.56 33.51 -2.98
C THR A 7 -3.54 32.51 -2.40
N ALA A 8 -3.00 31.42 -1.85
CA ALA A 8 -3.69 30.40 -1.08
C ALA A 8 -4.55 29.40 -1.88
N ALA A 9 -3.90 28.43 -2.51
CA ALA A 9 -4.46 27.10 -2.62
C ALA A 9 -3.30 26.09 -2.63
N LEU A 10 -3.45 24.99 -1.90
CA LEU A 10 -2.55 23.82 -1.85
C LEU A 10 -1.45 23.85 -0.78
N MET A 11 -1.84 24.05 0.48
CA MET A 11 -1.20 23.32 1.59
C MET A 11 -2.28 22.58 2.37
N GLY A 12 -2.99 21.70 1.66
CA GLY A 12 -3.95 20.79 2.24
C GLY A 12 -3.40 19.38 2.19
N MET A 13 -2.58 19.00 3.18
CA MET A 13 -2.42 17.60 3.57
C MET A 13 -2.14 17.58 5.07
N THR A 14 -3.21 17.58 5.86
CA THR A 14 -3.13 17.07 7.23
C THR A 14 -2.72 15.61 7.12
N ALA A 15 -1.44 15.32 7.33
CA ALA A 15 -0.94 13.96 7.43
C ALA A 15 -1.54 13.34 8.70
N THR A 16 -2.67 12.64 8.57
CA THR A 16 -3.13 11.68 9.58
C THR A 16 -2.23 10.46 9.50
N ALA A 17 -0.96 10.62 9.88
CA ALA A 17 0.02 9.55 10.03
C ALA A 17 -0.11 8.96 11.44
N ALA A 18 -1.29 8.45 11.77
CA ALA A 18 -1.56 7.76 13.03
C ALA A 18 -2.85 6.98 12.77
N TRP A 19 -2.94 5.66 12.77
CA TRP A 19 -2.26 4.62 13.52
C TRP A 19 -2.34 3.34 12.67
N ALA A 20 -1.20 2.78 12.25
CA ALA A 20 -1.17 1.54 11.45
C ALA A 20 -0.95 0.29 12.30
N GLU A 21 -0.85 0.43 13.63
CA GLU A 21 -0.62 -0.69 14.54
C GLU A 21 -1.79 -1.68 14.47
N GLY A 22 -1.56 -2.85 13.89
CA GLY A 22 -2.55 -3.93 13.78
C GLY A 22 -3.32 -4.02 12.45
N LEU A 23 -2.97 -3.21 11.45
CA LEU A 23 -3.51 -3.32 10.09
C LEU A 23 -2.47 -3.92 9.14
N PHE A 24 -2.93 -4.51 8.03
CA PHE A 24 -2.07 -5.19 7.05
C PHE A 24 -2.28 -4.59 5.67
N TRP A 25 -1.21 -4.45 4.88
CA TRP A 25 -1.28 -4.01 3.49
C TRP A 25 -0.54 -5.01 2.61
N VAL A 26 -1.06 -5.28 1.42
CA VAL A 26 -0.37 -6.05 0.38
C VAL A 26 0.34 -5.05 -0.53
N VAL A 27 1.67 -5.16 -0.66
CA VAL A 27 2.46 -4.28 -1.52
C VAL A 27 3.17 -5.07 -2.60
N GLY A 28 3.24 -4.53 -3.81
CA GLY A 28 4.09 -5.06 -4.87
C GLY A 28 5.47 -4.43 -4.82
N ASN A 29 6.51 -5.24 -4.64
CA ASN A 29 7.90 -4.78 -4.48
C ASN A 29 8.80 -5.24 -5.64
N ARG A 30 9.27 -4.27 -6.46
CA ARG A 30 10.01 -4.51 -7.73
C ARG A 30 11.38 -5.08 -7.47
N ALA A 31 12.00 -4.72 -6.35
CA ALA A 31 13.30 -5.24 -5.96
C ALA A 31 13.23 -6.75 -5.70
N THR A 32 12.15 -7.24 -5.09
CA THR A 32 11.99 -8.66 -4.75
C THR A 32 11.17 -9.42 -5.78
N ASN A 33 10.55 -8.73 -6.75
CA ASN A 33 9.58 -9.27 -7.72
C ASN A 33 8.48 -10.09 -7.03
N ARG A 34 7.97 -9.60 -5.89
CA ARG A 34 6.99 -10.30 -5.05
C ARG A 34 5.93 -9.33 -4.52
N CYS A 35 4.83 -9.92 -4.05
CA CYS A 35 3.90 -9.22 -3.18
C CYS A 35 4.18 -9.55 -1.71
N GLU A 36 4.38 -8.51 -0.92
CA GLU A 36 4.72 -8.57 0.50
C GLU A 36 3.54 -8.07 1.33
N ILE A 37 3.39 -8.59 2.56
CA ILE A 37 2.40 -8.09 3.51
C ILE A 37 3.15 -7.27 4.55
N VAL A 38 2.82 -5.98 4.64
CA VAL A 38 3.43 -5.04 5.59
C VAL A 38 2.38 -4.61 6.63
N THR A 39 2.84 -4.29 7.84
CA THR A 39 1.98 -3.81 8.93
C THR A 39 2.10 -2.30 9.16
N SER A 40 2.79 -1.61 8.27
CA SER A 40 2.93 -0.15 8.27
C SER A 40 2.32 0.38 6.99
N ASN A 41 1.62 1.52 7.08
CA ASN A 41 1.00 2.15 5.93
C ASN A 41 2.06 2.43 4.83
N PRO A 42 1.96 1.78 3.66
CA PRO A 42 2.98 1.90 2.64
C PRO A 42 2.86 3.22 1.88
N VAL A 43 4.01 3.82 1.56
CA VAL A 43 4.10 4.94 0.62
C VAL A 43 4.53 4.37 -0.74
N ILE A 44 3.79 4.68 -1.81
CA ILE A 44 4.10 4.22 -3.16
C ILE A 44 5.26 5.05 -3.71
N ILE A 45 6.49 4.59 -3.47
CA ILE A 45 7.73 5.21 -3.93
C ILE A 45 8.81 4.16 -4.15
N GLY A 46 9.72 4.41 -5.10
CA GLY A 46 10.86 3.53 -5.39
C GLY A 46 10.41 2.18 -5.94
N ASP A 47 10.76 1.11 -5.22
CA ASP A 47 10.46 -0.27 -5.62
C ASP A 47 9.02 -0.68 -5.37
N ILE A 48 8.28 0.04 -4.53
CA ILE A 48 6.86 -0.23 -4.30
C ILE A 48 6.04 0.32 -5.47
N TRP A 49 5.43 -0.57 -6.27
CA TRP A 49 4.66 -0.18 -7.45
C TRP A 49 3.14 -0.20 -7.24
N PHE A 50 2.67 -0.81 -6.15
CA PHE A 50 1.28 -0.70 -5.69
C PHE A 50 1.16 -1.05 -4.21
N ALA A 51 0.03 -0.67 -3.61
CA ALA A 51 -0.43 -1.17 -2.33
C ALA A 51 -1.95 -1.41 -2.36
N ASP A 52 -2.40 -2.43 -1.63
CA ASP A 52 -3.81 -2.77 -1.41
C ASP A 52 -4.05 -3.01 0.09
N GLY A 53 -5.19 -2.57 0.63
CA GLY A 53 -5.49 -2.54 2.08
C GLY A 53 -5.89 -1.14 2.60
N PRO A 54 -5.96 -0.93 3.94
CA PRO A 54 -5.61 -1.85 5.02
C PRO A 54 -6.62 -2.98 5.28
N TYR A 55 -6.12 -4.17 5.55
CA TYR A 55 -6.88 -5.31 6.06
C TYR A 55 -6.78 -5.41 7.58
N LYS A 56 -7.84 -5.93 8.21
CA LYS A 56 -7.93 -6.09 9.67
C LYS A 56 -7.21 -7.34 10.18
N SER A 57 -6.93 -8.31 9.30
CA SER A 57 -6.27 -9.55 9.67
C SER A 57 -5.24 -9.97 8.63
N LEU A 58 -4.23 -10.71 9.09
CA LEU A 58 -3.23 -11.31 8.22
C LEU A 58 -3.83 -12.34 7.25
N ALA A 59 -4.91 -13.01 7.65
CA ALA A 59 -5.62 -13.95 6.79
C ALA A 59 -6.27 -13.24 5.60
N ASP A 60 -6.95 -12.12 5.83
CA ASP A 60 -7.56 -11.31 4.77
C ASP A 60 -6.51 -10.76 3.81
N ALA A 61 -5.37 -10.30 4.33
CA ALA A 61 -4.26 -9.83 3.49
C ALA A 61 -3.65 -10.96 2.65
N LYS A 62 -3.52 -12.18 3.20
CA LYS A 62 -3.06 -13.36 2.44
C LYS A 62 -4.05 -13.74 1.34
N LEU A 63 -5.34 -13.71 1.64
CA LEU A 63 -6.40 -13.97 0.67
C LEU A 63 -6.36 -12.93 -0.46
N ALA A 64 -6.35 -11.64 -0.12
CA ALA A 64 -6.26 -10.58 -1.12
C ALA A 64 -5.02 -10.73 -2.00
N ARG A 65 -3.84 -10.98 -1.41
CA ARG A 65 -2.60 -11.26 -2.15
C ARG A 65 -2.75 -12.39 -3.18
N SER A 66 -3.47 -13.46 -2.86
CA SER A 66 -3.72 -14.57 -3.79
C SER A 66 -4.67 -14.21 -4.95
N THR A 67 -5.51 -13.19 -4.75
CA THR A 67 -6.48 -12.73 -5.77
C THR A 67 -5.96 -11.59 -6.65
N ILE A 68 -4.88 -10.92 -6.25
CA ILE A 68 -4.32 -9.80 -7.00
C ILE A 68 -3.51 -10.32 -8.18
N ASN A 69 -3.99 -10.09 -9.40
CA ASN A 69 -3.33 -10.53 -10.64
C ASN A 69 -1.89 -10.00 -10.81
N ALA A 70 -1.56 -8.86 -10.21
CA ALA A 70 -0.22 -8.30 -10.24
C ALA A 70 0.75 -9.04 -9.31
N CYS A 71 0.22 -9.83 -8.37
CA CYS A 71 1.03 -10.66 -7.51
C CYS A 71 1.39 -11.95 -8.27
N PRO A 72 2.67 -12.32 -8.31
CA PRO A 72 3.03 -13.63 -8.83
C PRO A 72 2.34 -14.69 -7.96
N ASN A 73 1.52 -15.54 -8.58
CA ASN A 73 0.82 -16.64 -7.92
C ASN A 73 1.84 -17.54 -7.24
N LYS A 74 1.95 -17.43 -5.91
CA LYS A 74 2.77 -18.33 -5.10
C LYS A 74 1.90 -19.46 -4.54
N ASP A 75 1.22 -20.18 -5.41
CA ASP A 75 0.75 -21.53 -5.10
C ASP A 75 1.84 -22.53 -5.50
N MET A 76 3.01 -22.50 -4.83
CA MET A 76 4.07 -23.51 -4.99
C MET A 76 4.92 -23.72 -3.71
N THR A 77 4.34 -23.56 -2.53
CA THR A 77 4.91 -24.20 -1.33
C THR A 77 3.77 -24.79 -0.54
N SER A 78 3.41 -26.01 -0.91
CA SER A 78 2.93 -27.04 0.01
C SER A 78 3.96 -27.13 1.13
N GLU A 79 3.56 -26.77 2.35
CA GLU A 79 4.19 -27.22 3.57
C GLU A 79 3.32 -28.37 4.08
N ASP A 80 3.78 -29.60 3.81
CA ASP A 80 3.45 -30.82 4.58
C ASP A 80 4.14 -30.76 5.95
#